data_AF-A0A453I0E8-F1
#
_entry.id   AF-A0A453I0E8-F1
#
_cell.length_a   1.000
_cell.length_b   1.000
_cell.length_c   1.000
_cell.angle_alpha   90.00
_cell.angle_beta   90.00
_cell.angle_gamma   90.00
#
_symmetry.space_group_name_H-M   'P 1'
#
loop_
_entity.id
_entity.type
_entity.pdbx_description
1 polymer ?
#
loop_
_entity_poly.entity_id
_entity_poly.type
_entity_poly.pdbx_seq_one_letter_code
_entity_poly.pdbx_strand_id
1 'polypeptide(L)'
;AISFYSKAHNLRSGDPIILSNRSSAFCLISQVLRERSAADSEYQPLNGLDPTTHAELALKDAEKVVTTHGNSPRPYLLKAYALILLERYQEARESLLAGLQVDPLSHILQTCLSDLDRSTNAAARARCPRLDRTDDFECTLCFKLLFEPVTTPCGHTFCRSCLHQAMDHGNKCPMCRTVLFIGPRTYPISVTLSNIIQKNFPEEYAERRSEHENMTYAGIDLMPLFVMDVVLPCQKMALNIFEPRYRLMVRRIMEGNHRMGMVLLLILRREL
;
A
#
# COMPACT_ATOMS: atom_id res chain seq x y z
N ALA A 1 -30.76 17.73 -8.29
CA ALA A 1 -31.55 16.75 -9.09
C ALA A 1 -32.28 15.73 -8.21
N ILE A 2 -31.59 14.95 -7.38
CA ILE A 2 -32.18 13.85 -6.56
C ILE A 2 -33.36 14.32 -5.68
N SER A 3 -33.25 15.48 -5.03
CA SER A 3 -34.35 16.04 -4.23
C SER A 3 -35.62 16.30 -5.07
N PHE A 4 -35.47 16.82 -6.28
CA PHE A 4 -36.60 17.04 -7.19
C PHE A 4 -37.22 15.72 -7.67
N TYR A 5 -36.41 14.73 -8.03
CA TYR A 5 -36.91 13.41 -8.41
C TYR A 5 -37.58 12.68 -7.24
N SER A 6 -37.09 12.87 -6.01
CA SER A 6 -37.69 12.29 -4.81
C SER A 6 -39.05 12.92 -4.52
N LYS A 7 -39.16 14.25 -4.64
CA LYS A 7 -40.45 14.96 -4.56
C LYS A 7 -41.40 14.50 -5.66
N ALA A 8 -40.93 14.35 -6.89
CA ALA A 8 -41.73 13.88 -8.01
C ALA A 8 -42.22 12.43 -7.80
N HIS A 9 -41.37 11.56 -7.24
CA HIS A 9 -41.75 10.19 -6.89
C HIS A 9 -42.84 10.12 -5.81
N ASN A 10 -42.83 11.06 -4.85
CA ASN A 10 -43.89 11.14 -3.84
C ASN A 10 -45.24 11.58 -4.43
N LEU A 11 -45.23 12.34 -5.53
CA LEU A 11 -46.45 12.78 -6.23
C LEU A 11 -46.98 11.73 -7.21
N ARG A 12 -46.09 11.00 -7.89
CA ARG A 12 -46.40 9.92 -8.83
C ARG A 12 -45.54 8.71 -8.52
N SER A 13 -45.98 7.91 -7.56
CA SER A 13 -45.28 6.70 -7.15
C SER A 13 -45.34 5.66 -8.27
N GLY A 14 -44.17 5.23 -8.75
CA GLY A 14 -44.07 4.14 -9.73
C GLY A 14 -43.96 4.57 -11.20
N ASP A 15 -43.89 5.87 -11.50
CA ASP A 15 -43.62 6.34 -12.87
C ASP A 15 -42.21 5.88 -13.31
N PRO A 16 -42.09 5.08 -14.39
CA PRO A 16 -40.81 4.52 -14.83
C PRO A 16 -39.81 5.59 -15.27
N ILE A 17 -40.27 6.73 -15.77
CA ILE A 17 -39.40 7.81 -16.24
C ILE A 17 -38.76 8.49 -15.03
N ILE A 18 -39.57 8.77 -14.01
CA ILE A 18 -39.10 9.39 -12.76
C ILE A 18 -38.10 8.45 -12.07
N LEU A 19 -38.42 7.16 -11.95
CA LEU A 19 -37.53 6.17 -11.34
C LEU A 19 -36.24 5.99 -12.13
N SER A 20 -36.29 5.92 -13.47
CA SER A 20 -35.10 5.80 -14.31
C SER A 20 -34.17 7.01 -14.17
N ASN A 21 -34.74 8.21 -14.17
CA ASN A 21 -33.96 9.44 -14.03
C ASN A 21 -33.40 9.59 -12.61
N ARG A 22 -34.16 9.17 -11.59
CA ARG A 22 -33.69 9.15 -10.20
C ARG A 22 -32.54 8.15 -10.01
N SER A 23 -32.68 6.93 -10.53
CA SER A 23 -31.63 5.90 -10.53
C SER A 23 -30.35 6.41 -11.22
N SER A 24 -30.49 7.01 -12.42
CA SER A 24 -29.35 7.60 -13.13
C SER A 24 -28.66 8.71 -12.32
N ALA A 25 -29.42 9.56 -11.63
CA ALA A 25 -28.86 10.61 -10.78
C ALA A 25 -28.13 10.04 -9.55
N PHE A 26 -28.62 8.95 -8.97
CA PHE A 26 -27.96 8.24 -7.87
C PHE A 26 -26.66 7.55 -8.32
N CYS A 27 -26.63 6.91 -9.49
CA CYS A 27 -25.40 6.35 -10.05
C CYS A 27 -24.34 7.45 -10.27
N LEU A 28 -24.75 8.58 -10.86
CA LEU A 28 -23.83 9.67 -11.16
C LEU A 28 -23.21 10.27 -9.90
N ILE A 29 -24.00 10.56 -8.87
CA ILE A 29 -23.46 11.12 -7.62
C ILE A 29 -22.55 10.11 -6.91
N SER A 30 -22.88 8.81 -6.94
CA SER A 30 -22.01 7.76 -6.40
C SER A 30 -20.66 7.73 -7.12
N GLN A 31 -20.64 7.86 -8.45
CA GLN A 31 -19.40 7.90 -9.22
C GLN A 31 -18.57 9.14 -8.90
N VAL A 32 -19.18 10.32 -8.87
CA VAL A 32 -18.51 11.58 -8.54
C VAL A 32 -17.90 11.54 -7.14
N LEU A 33 -18.59 10.94 -6.16
CA LEU A 33 -18.05 10.81 -4.81
C LEU A 33 -16.87 9.83 -4.73
N ARG A 34 -16.85 8.78 -5.57
CA ARG A 34 -15.73 7.81 -5.63
C ARG A 34 -14.49 8.36 -6.32
N GLU A 35 -14.67 9.23 -7.32
CA GLU A 35 -13.58 9.85 -8.09
C GLU A 35 -12.98 11.09 -7.41
N ARG A 36 -13.54 11.52 -6.26
CA ARG A 36 -13.06 12.70 -5.54
C ARG A 36 -11.66 12.47 -4.98
N SER A 37 -10.76 13.43 -5.17
CA SER A 37 -9.39 13.33 -4.66
C SER A 37 -9.35 13.39 -3.12
N ALA A 38 -8.29 12.81 -2.53
CA ALA A 38 -8.05 12.90 -1.09
C ALA A 38 -7.91 14.36 -0.63
N ALA A 39 -7.17 15.18 -1.39
CA ALA A 39 -6.97 16.60 -1.09
C ALA A 39 -8.31 17.37 -1.04
N ASP A 40 -9.19 17.18 -2.03
CA ASP A 40 -10.50 17.86 -2.06
C ASP A 40 -11.41 17.42 -0.91
N SER A 41 -11.21 16.21 -0.40
CA SER A 41 -11.97 15.66 0.73
C SER A 41 -11.48 16.20 2.08
N GLU A 42 -10.18 16.48 2.20
CA GLU A 42 -9.58 17.11 3.38
C GLU A 42 -9.95 18.59 3.50
N TYR A 43 -9.88 19.36 2.40
CA TYR A 43 -10.18 20.80 2.42
C TYR A 43 -11.67 21.12 2.42
N GLN A 44 -12.51 20.23 1.86
CA GLN A 44 -13.96 20.45 1.78
C GLN A 44 -14.72 19.14 2.03
N PRO A 45 -14.97 18.79 3.30
CA PRO A 45 -15.73 17.60 3.64
C PRO A 45 -17.18 17.74 3.17
N LEU A 46 -17.69 16.70 2.49
CA LEU A 46 -19.08 16.63 2.08
C LEU A 46 -19.90 15.92 3.16
N ASN A 47 -21.01 16.54 3.55
CA ASN A 47 -21.99 15.92 4.45
C ASN A 47 -23.09 15.26 3.62
N GLY A 48 -23.37 13.98 3.88
CA GLY A 48 -24.42 13.25 3.17
C GLY A 48 -24.32 11.74 3.31
N LEU A 49 -25.05 11.05 2.45
CA LEU A 49 -24.99 9.60 2.31
C LEU A 49 -23.65 9.20 1.66
N ASP A 50 -23.16 8.03 2.02
CA ASP A 50 -21.97 7.42 1.44
C ASP A 50 -22.23 6.99 -0.03
N PRO A 51 -21.18 6.80 -0.84
CA PRO A 51 -21.34 6.42 -2.24
C PRO A 51 -22.05 5.07 -2.42
N THR A 52 -21.81 4.13 -1.51
CA THR A 52 -22.41 2.79 -1.52
C THR A 52 -23.93 2.85 -1.32
N THR A 53 -24.43 3.61 -0.33
CA THR A 53 -25.88 3.78 -0.16
C THR A 53 -26.54 4.50 -1.34
N HIS A 54 -25.87 5.45 -1.99
CA HIS A 54 -26.37 6.03 -3.24
C HIS A 54 -26.52 4.96 -4.34
N ALA A 55 -25.54 4.07 -4.51
CA ALA A 55 -25.62 2.98 -5.48
C ALA A 55 -26.72 1.95 -5.15
N GLU A 56 -26.95 1.64 -3.87
CA GLU A 56 -28.06 0.78 -3.43
C GLU A 56 -29.44 1.39 -3.75
N LEU A 57 -29.60 2.70 -3.50
CA LEU A 57 -30.83 3.41 -3.86
C LEU A 57 -31.04 3.42 -5.38
N ALA A 58 -29.97 3.59 -6.16
CA ALA A 58 -30.01 3.49 -7.61
C ALA A 58 -30.48 2.11 -8.09
N LEU A 59 -29.96 1.05 -7.46
CA LEU A 59 -30.30 -0.34 -7.77
C LEU A 59 -31.77 -0.62 -7.48
N LYS A 60 -32.26 -0.21 -6.31
CA LYS A 60 -33.67 -0.40 -5.90
C LYS A 60 -34.63 0.27 -6.87
N ASP A 61 -34.29 1.45 -7.37
CA ASP A 61 -35.08 2.15 -8.38
C ASP A 61 -35.02 1.43 -9.73
N ALA A 62 -33.83 1.01 -10.17
CA ALA A 62 -33.66 0.29 -11.43
C ALA A 62 -34.42 -1.04 -11.45
N GLU A 63 -34.38 -1.82 -10.37
CA GLU A 63 -35.12 -3.08 -10.24
C GLU A 63 -36.63 -2.88 -10.34
N LYS A 64 -37.16 -1.84 -9.70
CA LYS A 64 -38.58 -1.47 -9.84
C LYS A 64 -38.93 -1.14 -11.29
N VAL A 65 -38.07 -0.42 -12.01
CA VAL A 65 -38.31 -0.12 -13.43
C VAL A 65 -38.23 -1.38 -14.28
N VAL A 66 -37.29 -2.30 -14.01
CA VAL A 66 -37.21 -3.58 -14.73
C VAL A 66 -38.50 -4.40 -14.54
N THR A 67 -39.04 -4.46 -13.32
CA THR A 67 -40.28 -5.20 -13.04
C THR A 67 -41.53 -4.58 -13.68
N THR A 68 -41.56 -3.25 -13.85
CA THR A 68 -42.72 -2.53 -14.38
C THR A 68 -42.64 -2.29 -15.89
N HIS A 69 -41.43 -2.13 -16.44
CA HIS A 69 -41.16 -1.77 -17.82
C HIS A 69 -39.94 -2.53 -18.38
N GLY A 70 -40.03 -3.86 -18.40
CA GLY A 70 -38.98 -4.76 -18.91
C GLY A 70 -38.80 -4.79 -20.43
N ASN A 71 -39.60 -4.04 -21.21
CA ASN A 71 -39.57 -4.05 -22.68
C ASN A 71 -38.54 -3.07 -23.29
N SER A 72 -37.81 -2.31 -22.47
CA SER A 72 -36.80 -1.36 -22.91
C SER A 72 -35.40 -1.83 -22.47
N PRO A 73 -34.33 -1.53 -23.22
CA PRO A 73 -32.96 -1.86 -22.80
C PRO A 73 -32.44 -0.95 -21.67
N ARG A 74 -33.00 0.27 -21.51
CA ARG A 74 -32.50 1.28 -20.57
C ARG A 74 -32.54 0.86 -19.09
N PRO A 75 -33.59 0.22 -18.55
CA PRO A 75 -33.65 -0.22 -17.16
C PRO A 75 -32.57 -1.26 -16.82
N TYR A 76 -32.29 -2.18 -17.74
CA TYR A 76 -31.22 -3.18 -17.58
C TYR A 76 -29.83 -2.57 -17.55
N LEU A 77 -29.61 -1.52 -18.36
CA LEU A 77 -28.38 -0.74 -18.35
C LEU A 77 -28.20 0.00 -17.01
N LEU A 78 -29.24 0.67 -16.52
CA LEU A 78 -29.21 1.36 -15.21
C LEU A 78 -28.97 0.38 -14.06
N LYS A 79 -29.63 -0.78 -14.08
CA LYS A 79 -29.41 -1.85 -13.10
C LYS A 79 -27.96 -2.34 -13.15
N ALA A 80 -27.41 -2.57 -14.34
CA ALA A 80 -26.01 -2.97 -14.51
C ALA A 80 -25.03 -1.93 -13.96
N TYR A 81 -25.23 -0.63 -14.26
CA TYR A 81 -24.39 0.43 -13.71
C TYR A 81 -24.42 0.48 -12.17
N ALA A 82 -25.60 0.36 -11.56
CA ALA A 82 -25.73 0.32 -10.11
C ALA A 82 -25.00 -0.89 -9.50
N LEU A 83 -25.12 -2.07 -10.13
CA LEU A 83 -24.41 -3.29 -9.70
C LEU A 83 -22.89 -3.20 -9.87
N ILE A 84 -22.41 -2.53 -10.92
CA ILE A 84 -20.97 -2.26 -11.13
C ILE A 84 -20.44 -1.36 -10.01
N LEU A 85 -21.19 -0.32 -9.63
CA LEU A 85 -20.83 0.53 -8.49
C LEU A 85 -20.80 -0.27 -7.19
N LEU A 86 -21.68 -1.25 -7.01
CA LEU A 86 -21.67 -2.14 -5.85
C LEU A 86 -20.69 -3.32 -5.95
N GLU A 87 -19.83 -3.35 -6.99
CA GLU A 87 -18.86 -4.42 -7.25
C GLU A 87 -19.48 -5.82 -7.42
N ARG A 88 -20.80 -5.88 -7.70
CA ARG A 88 -21.56 -7.11 -7.97
C ARG A 88 -21.51 -7.44 -9.46
N TYR A 89 -20.30 -7.67 -9.98
CA TYR A 89 -20.04 -7.79 -11.43
C TYR A 89 -20.76 -8.96 -12.10
N GLN A 90 -20.94 -10.07 -11.39
CA GLN A 90 -21.64 -11.24 -11.94
C GLN A 90 -23.11 -10.92 -12.22
N GLU A 91 -23.79 -10.29 -11.27
CA GLU A 91 -25.18 -9.86 -11.43
C GLU A 91 -25.30 -8.73 -12.46
N ALA A 92 -24.30 -7.84 -12.53
CA ALA A 92 -24.26 -6.79 -13.56
C ALA A 92 -24.21 -7.40 -14.97
N ARG A 93 -23.39 -8.44 -15.17
CA ARG A 93 -23.30 -9.20 -16.42
C ARG A 93 -24.63 -9.85 -16.78
N GLU A 94 -25.27 -10.51 -15.82
CA GLU A 94 -26.59 -11.13 -16.01
C GLU A 94 -27.66 -10.10 -16.39
N SER A 95 -27.64 -8.92 -15.77
CA SER A 95 -28.53 -7.80 -16.12
C SER A 95 -28.31 -7.31 -17.56
N LEU A 96 -27.05 -7.19 -18.01
CA LEU A 96 -26.75 -6.79 -19.39
C LEU A 96 -27.19 -7.85 -20.41
N LEU A 97 -26.97 -9.13 -20.11
CA LEU A 97 -27.43 -10.24 -20.95
C LEU A 97 -28.96 -10.28 -21.03
N ALA A 98 -29.66 -10.04 -19.92
CA ALA A 98 -31.11 -9.91 -19.92
C ALA A 98 -31.59 -8.73 -20.79
N GLY A 99 -30.89 -7.59 -20.75
CA GLY A 99 -31.17 -6.46 -21.63
C GLY A 99 -30.95 -6.77 -23.12
N LEU A 100 -29.92 -7.54 -23.47
CA LEU A 100 -29.63 -7.97 -24.84
C LEU A 100 -30.66 -8.98 -25.38
N GLN A 101 -31.34 -9.74 -24.51
CA GLN A 101 -32.47 -10.57 -24.93
C GLN A 101 -33.67 -9.72 -25.37
N VAL A 102 -33.83 -8.52 -24.79
CA VAL A 102 -34.91 -7.57 -25.16
C VAL A 102 -34.56 -6.81 -26.43
N ASP A 103 -33.31 -6.35 -26.56
CA ASP A 103 -32.80 -5.69 -27.75
C ASP A 103 -31.41 -6.22 -28.14
N PRO A 104 -31.34 -7.22 -29.03
CA PRO A 104 -30.07 -7.82 -29.47
C PRO A 104 -29.15 -6.85 -30.23
N LEU A 105 -29.71 -5.80 -30.82
CA LEU A 105 -28.97 -4.83 -31.65
C LEU A 105 -28.49 -3.61 -30.84
N SER A 106 -28.73 -3.59 -29.53
CA SER A 106 -28.31 -2.48 -28.68
C SER A 106 -26.78 -2.41 -28.55
N HIS A 107 -26.17 -1.51 -29.32
CA HIS A 107 -24.72 -1.25 -29.26
C HIS A 107 -24.27 -0.85 -27.85
N ILE A 108 -25.08 -0.07 -27.11
CA ILE A 108 -24.73 0.40 -25.76
C ILE A 108 -24.56 -0.77 -24.79
N LEU A 109 -25.49 -1.74 -24.80
CA LEU A 109 -25.41 -2.92 -23.94
C LEU A 109 -24.24 -3.82 -24.32
N GLN A 110 -23.97 -3.99 -25.62
CA GLN A 110 -22.82 -4.76 -26.11
C GLN A 110 -21.49 -4.11 -25.69
N THR A 111 -21.33 -2.79 -25.85
CA THR A 111 -20.13 -2.07 -25.41
C THR A 111 -19.93 -2.22 -23.91
N CYS A 112 -20.96 -1.97 -23.09
CA CYS A 112 -20.86 -2.11 -21.64
C CYS A 112 -20.50 -3.54 -21.20
N LEU A 113 -21.04 -4.57 -21.86
CA LEU A 113 -20.70 -5.96 -21.58
C LEU A 113 -19.23 -6.26 -21.91
N SER A 114 -18.75 -5.77 -23.05
CA SER A 114 -17.34 -5.92 -23.46
C SER A 114 -16.37 -5.21 -22.52
N ASP A 115 -16.73 -4.02 -22.02
CA ASP A 115 -15.97 -3.26 -21.04
C ASP A 115 -15.94 -3.96 -19.68
N LEU A 116 -17.07 -4.56 -19.27
CA LEU A 116 -17.17 -5.35 -18.06
C LEU A 116 -16.33 -6.63 -18.14
N ASP A 117 -16.39 -7.36 -19.26
CA ASP A 117 -15.57 -8.54 -19.50
C ASP A 117 -14.08 -8.19 -19.54
N ARG A 118 -13.71 -7.06 -20.15
CA ARG A 118 -12.34 -6.56 -20.14
C ARG A 118 -11.88 -6.19 -18.72
N SER A 119 -12.74 -5.53 -17.93
CA SER A 119 -12.41 -5.11 -16.56
C SER A 119 -12.31 -6.30 -15.61
N THR A 120 -13.21 -7.29 -15.73
CA THR A 120 -13.15 -8.53 -14.95
C THR A 120 -11.97 -9.40 -15.34
N ASN A 121 -11.61 -9.45 -16.63
CA ASN A 121 -10.41 -10.14 -17.11
C ASN A 121 -9.13 -9.39 -16.74
N ALA A 122 -9.11 -8.06 -16.73
CA ALA A 122 -8.00 -7.27 -16.22
C ALA A 122 -7.83 -7.48 -14.72
N ALA A 123 -8.93 -7.46 -13.95
CA ALA A 123 -8.93 -7.83 -12.55
C ALA A 123 -8.55 -9.30 -12.33
N ALA A 124 -8.91 -10.22 -13.23
CA ALA A 124 -8.51 -11.64 -13.16
C ALA A 124 -7.02 -11.83 -13.49
N ARG A 125 -6.46 -11.08 -14.44
CA ARG A 125 -5.02 -11.05 -14.75
C ARG A 125 -4.19 -10.34 -13.67
N ALA A 126 -4.79 -9.36 -12.98
CA ALA A 126 -4.25 -8.79 -11.75
C ALA A 126 -4.38 -9.73 -10.54
N ARG A 127 -5.38 -10.64 -10.58
CA ARG A 127 -5.58 -11.79 -9.67
C ARG A 127 -4.88 -13.07 -10.14
N CYS A 128 -3.66 -12.96 -10.70
CA CYS A 128 -2.65 -13.90 -10.19
C CYS A 128 -2.75 -13.83 -8.66
N PRO A 129 -2.75 -14.94 -7.90
CA PRO A 129 -2.82 -14.84 -6.46
C PRO A 129 -1.57 -14.08 -5.99
N ARG A 130 -1.68 -12.75 -5.89
CA ARG A 130 -0.96 -11.98 -4.92
C ARG A 130 -1.46 -12.60 -3.64
N LEU A 131 -0.64 -13.48 -3.06
CA LEU A 131 -0.80 -13.87 -1.67
C LEU A 131 -1.12 -12.57 -0.94
N ASP A 132 -2.29 -12.53 -0.30
CA ASP A 132 -2.59 -11.45 0.63
C ASP A 132 -1.35 -11.26 1.50
N ARG A 133 -1.00 -9.99 1.77
CA ARG A 133 0.28 -9.60 2.34
C ARG A 133 0.36 -10.21 3.74
N THR A 134 0.77 -11.46 3.78
CA THR A 134 0.80 -12.29 4.97
C THR A 134 1.99 -11.78 5.75
N ASP A 135 1.79 -11.50 7.04
CA ASP A 135 2.84 -11.14 8.00
C ASP A 135 4.06 -12.11 7.91
N ASP A 136 3.85 -13.30 7.34
CA ASP A 136 4.82 -14.34 7.00
C ASP A 136 6.07 -13.85 6.25
N PHE A 137 5.97 -12.80 5.41
CA PHE A 137 7.12 -12.27 4.65
C PHE A 137 7.64 -10.91 5.14
N GLU A 138 7.16 -10.47 6.29
CA GLU A 138 7.54 -9.19 6.87
C GLU A 138 8.69 -9.33 7.88
N CYS A 139 9.60 -8.38 7.87
CA CYS A 139 10.67 -8.31 8.84
C CYS A 139 10.16 -7.65 10.13
N THR A 140 10.23 -8.35 11.26
CA THR A 140 9.76 -7.82 12.56
C THR A 140 10.60 -6.69 13.15
N LEU A 141 11.73 -6.34 12.52
CA LEU A 141 12.57 -5.21 12.92
C LEU A 141 12.24 -3.92 12.17
N CYS A 142 11.95 -4.02 10.87
CA CYS A 142 11.68 -2.85 10.03
C CYS A 142 10.22 -2.77 9.56
N PHE A 143 9.39 -3.76 9.88
CA PHE A 143 7.97 -3.87 9.49
C PHE A 143 7.75 -3.66 7.99
N LYS A 144 8.69 -4.16 7.18
CA LYS A 144 8.67 -4.10 5.71
C LYS A 144 8.97 -5.49 5.17
N LEU A 145 8.68 -5.68 3.87
CA LEU A 145 9.02 -6.90 3.15
C LEU A 145 10.49 -7.28 3.35
N LEU A 146 10.72 -8.57 3.63
CA LEU A 146 12.05 -9.13 3.84
C LEU A 146 12.95 -8.90 2.62
N PHE A 147 14.07 -8.21 2.83
CA PHE A 147 15.11 -7.97 1.83
C PHE A 147 16.39 -8.67 2.26
N GLU A 148 16.98 -9.49 1.38
CA GLU A 148 18.05 -10.43 1.74
C GLU A 148 17.73 -11.21 3.04
N PRO A 149 16.67 -12.04 3.07
CA PRO A 149 16.22 -12.70 4.30
C PRO A 149 17.29 -13.63 4.87
N VAL A 150 17.58 -13.48 6.16
CA VAL A 150 18.50 -14.35 6.92
C VAL A 150 17.70 -15.06 8.00
N THR A 151 17.68 -16.38 7.93
CA THR A 151 17.04 -17.24 8.94
C THR A 151 18.07 -17.61 10.01
N THR A 152 17.78 -17.22 11.24
CA THR A 152 18.62 -17.53 12.41
C THR A 152 18.45 -18.99 12.84
N PRO A 153 19.41 -19.60 13.56
CA PRO A 153 19.31 -20.97 14.09
C PRO A 153 18.11 -21.19 15.02
N CYS A 154 17.56 -20.13 15.60
CA CYS A 154 16.35 -20.19 16.41
C CYS A 154 15.04 -20.16 15.58
N GLY A 155 15.12 -20.15 14.25
CA GLY A 155 13.98 -20.22 13.33
C GLY A 155 13.39 -18.86 12.91
N HIS A 156 13.85 -17.75 13.48
CA HIS A 156 13.35 -16.42 13.11
C HIS A 156 14.09 -15.84 11.90
N THR A 157 13.35 -15.19 11.01
CA THR A 157 13.87 -14.60 9.78
C THR A 157 13.79 -13.07 9.83
N PHE A 158 14.87 -12.40 9.39
CA PHE A 158 14.99 -10.95 9.36
C PHE A 158 15.69 -10.49 8.07
N CYS A 159 15.61 -9.22 7.72
CA CYS A 159 16.49 -8.66 6.69
C CYS A 159 17.96 -8.75 7.14
N ARG A 160 18.88 -9.05 6.22
CA ARG A 160 20.32 -9.13 6.53
C ARG A 160 20.86 -7.88 7.22
N SER A 161 20.51 -6.70 6.72
CA SER A 161 20.91 -5.42 7.30
C SER A 161 20.32 -5.18 8.70
N CYS A 162 19.05 -5.52 8.90
CA CYS A 162 18.38 -5.37 10.19
C CYS A 162 18.97 -6.31 11.25
N LEU A 163 19.23 -7.58 10.90
CA LEU A 163 19.89 -8.52 11.79
C LEU A 163 21.32 -8.05 12.11
N HIS A 164 22.06 -7.58 11.11
CA HIS A 164 23.41 -7.07 11.31
C HIS A 164 23.46 -5.91 12.32
N GLN A 165 22.56 -4.93 12.20
CA GLN A 165 22.44 -3.81 13.13
C GLN A 165 21.98 -4.23 14.53
N ALA A 166 21.06 -5.20 14.63
CA ALA A 166 20.64 -5.71 15.93
C ALA A 166 21.80 -6.40 16.67
N MET A 167 22.66 -7.10 15.93
CA MET A 167 23.84 -7.79 16.47
C MET A 167 24.97 -6.86 16.91
N ASP A 168 24.88 -5.55 16.60
CA ASP A 168 25.75 -4.53 17.21
C ASP A 168 25.45 -4.31 18.70
N HIS A 169 24.21 -4.51 19.13
CA HIS A 169 23.77 -4.26 20.50
C HIS A 169 23.87 -5.51 21.39
N GLY A 170 23.96 -6.70 20.80
CA GLY A 170 24.15 -7.96 21.52
C GLY A 170 23.95 -9.18 20.63
N ASN A 171 24.47 -10.34 21.04
CA ASN A 171 24.41 -11.58 20.27
C ASN A 171 23.11 -12.38 20.52
N LYS A 172 21.97 -11.72 20.66
CA LYS A 172 20.69 -12.36 20.97
C LYS A 172 19.68 -12.11 19.86
N CYS A 173 18.80 -13.09 19.62
CA CYS A 173 17.73 -12.93 18.67
C CYS A 173 16.76 -11.83 19.13
N PRO A 174 16.41 -10.85 18.27
CA PRO A 174 15.47 -9.79 18.64
C PRO A 174 14.06 -10.27 18.98
N MET A 175 13.66 -11.43 18.44
CA MET A 175 12.33 -12.03 18.65
C MET A 175 12.27 -12.84 19.94
N CYS A 176 13.09 -13.89 20.05
CA CYS A 176 13.02 -14.86 21.14
C CYS A 176 14.14 -14.73 22.19
N ARG A 177 15.08 -13.80 22.01
CA ARG A 177 16.23 -13.54 22.91
C ARG A 177 17.20 -14.72 23.08
N THR A 178 17.05 -15.79 22.29
CA THR A 178 18.02 -16.89 22.22
C THR A 178 19.39 -16.37 21.77
N VAL A 179 20.46 -16.84 22.41
CA VAL A 179 21.83 -16.47 22.02
C VAL A 179 22.13 -17.04 20.64
N LEU A 180 22.53 -16.16 19.73
CA LEU A 180 22.88 -16.49 18.36
C LEU A 180 24.40 -16.62 18.24
N PHE A 181 24.88 -17.82 17.89
CA PHE A 181 26.29 -18.09 17.60
C PHE A 181 26.60 -17.80 16.12
N ILE A 182 26.28 -16.59 15.67
CA ILE A 182 26.42 -16.16 14.28
C ILE A 182 27.38 -14.97 14.22
N GLY A 183 28.39 -15.03 13.35
CA GLY A 183 29.32 -13.94 13.10
C GLY A 183 28.95 -13.08 11.87
N PRO A 184 29.60 -11.93 11.67
CA PRO A 184 29.34 -11.01 10.55
C PRO A 184 29.43 -11.64 9.15
N ARG A 185 30.28 -12.66 9.01
CA ARG A 185 30.52 -13.40 7.76
C ARG A 185 29.61 -14.62 7.58
N THR A 186 28.81 -14.97 8.60
CA THR A 186 27.99 -16.18 8.62
C THR A 186 26.50 -15.85 8.64
N TYR A 187 26.07 -14.77 8.00
CA TYR A 187 24.65 -14.48 7.74
C TYR A 187 24.27 -15.00 6.34
N PRO A 188 24.11 -16.33 6.13
CA PRO A 188 23.72 -16.83 4.82
C PRO A 188 22.31 -16.34 4.49
N ILE A 189 22.18 -15.73 3.32
CA ILE A 189 20.88 -15.34 2.81
C ILE A 189 20.13 -16.63 2.44
N SER A 190 18.89 -16.73 2.89
CA SER A 190 17.98 -17.80 2.50
C SER A 190 17.57 -17.59 1.05
N VAL A 191 18.25 -18.29 0.14
CA VAL A 191 18.03 -18.20 -1.31
C VAL A 191 16.62 -18.63 -1.67
N THR A 192 16.09 -19.66 -1.03
CA THR A 192 14.72 -20.15 -1.24
C THR A 192 13.69 -19.09 -0.87
N LEU A 193 13.82 -18.46 0.31
CA LEU A 193 12.91 -17.38 0.73
C LEU A 193 13.04 -16.16 -0.19
N SER A 194 14.25 -15.78 -0.57
CA SER A 194 14.46 -14.66 -1.50
C SER A 194 13.79 -14.91 -2.85
N ASN A 195 13.93 -16.12 -3.42
CA ASN A 195 13.29 -16.47 -4.69
C ASN A 195 11.77 -16.48 -4.61
N ILE A 196 11.21 -16.98 -3.49
CA ILE A 196 9.76 -16.97 -3.25
C ILE A 196 9.24 -15.53 -3.18
N ILE A 197 9.91 -14.67 -2.40
CA ILE A 197 9.53 -13.27 -2.24
C ILE A 197 9.60 -12.53 -3.57
N GLN A 198 10.69 -12.68 -4.33
CA GLN A 198 10.87 -12.02 -5.63
C GLN A 198 9.80 -12.43 -6.65
N LYS A 199 9.40 -13.71 -6.65
CA LYS A 199 8.39 -14.22 -7.57
C LYS A 199 6.98 -13.75 -7.22
N ASN A 200 6.68 -13.64 -5.93
CA ASN A 200 5.35 -13.29 -5.45
C ASN A 200 5.13 -11.77 -5.35
N PHE A 201 6.18 -11.00 -5.01
CA PHE A 201 6.12 -9.55 -4.75
C PHE A 201 7.23 -8.77 -5.50
N PRO A 202 7.25 -8.78 -6.85
CA PRO A 202 8.35 -8.22 -7.63
C PRO A 202 8.49 -6.69 -7.52
N GLU A 203 7.38 -5.95 -7.50
CA GLU A 203 7.37 -4.48 -7.43
C GLU A 203 7.92 -3.98 -6.08
N GLU A 204 7.41 -4.54 -4.99
CA GLU A 204 7.84 -4.18 -3.63
C GLU A 204 9.28 -4.60 -3.33
N TYR A 205 9.70 -5.77 -3.83
CA TYR A 205 11.09 -6.18 -3.67
C TYR A 205 12.05 -5.26 -4.43
N ALA A 206 11.64 -4.72 -5.59
CA ALA A 206 12.43 -3.74 -6.34
C ALA A 206 12.54 -2.41 -5.57
N GLU A 207 11.47 -1.94 -4.95
CA GLU A 207 11.48 -0.77 -4.07
C GLU A 207 12.41 -0.98 -2.86
N ARG A 208 12.33 -2.15 -2.21
CA ARG A 208 13.23 -2.49 -1.10
C ARG A 208 14.70 -2.52 -1.53
N ARG A 209 14.97 -2.96 -2.76
CA ARG A 209 16.32 -2.97 -3.33
C ARG A 209 16.86 -1.55 -3.52
N SER A 210 16.07 -0.63 -4.07
CA SER A 210 16.49 0.77 -4.27
C SER A 210 16.69 1.49 -2.93
N GLU A 211 15.84 1.26 -1.93
CA GLU A 211 16.04 1.76 -0.56
C GLU A 211 17.38 1.31 0.02
N HIS A 212 17.71 0.02 -0.16
CA HIS A 212 18.95 -0.55 0.35
C HIS A 212 20.17 -0.02 -0.40
N GLU A 213 20.11 0.06 -1.73
CA GLU A 213 21.16 0.65 -2.57
C GLU A 213 21.44 2.10 -2.13
N ASN A 214 20.40 2.92 -1.94
CA ASN A 214 20.53 4.30 -1.45
C ASN A 214 21.17 4.37 -0.05
N MET A 215 20.80 3.47 0.86
CA MET A 215 21.41 3.40 2.20
C MET A 215 22.89 2.97 2.14
N THR A 216 23.25 2.04 1.26
CA THR A 216 24.65 1.59 1.10
C THR A 216 25.54 2.63 0.42
N TYR A 217 25.01 3.41 -0.53
CA TYR A 217 25.76 4.44 -1.25
C TYR A 217 26.08 5.68 -0.42
N ALA A 218 25.36 5.92 0.68
CA ALA A 218 25.75 6.95 1.63
C ALA A 218 27.11 6.66 2.31
N GLY A 219 27.63 5.43 2.25
CA GLY A 219 28.78 4.99 3.04
C GLY A 219 30.18 5.17 2.44
N ILE A 220 30.33 5.59 1.17
CA ILE A 220 31.67 5.72 0.56
C ILE A 220 32.31 7.08 0.87
N ASP A 221 31.51 8.14 1.02
CA ASP A 221 32.00 9.52 1.22
C ASP A 221 31.73 10.11 2.60
N LEU A 222 30.97 9.44 3.47
CA LEU A 222 30.70 9.90 4.83
C LEU A 222 31.81 9.48 5.79
N MET A 223 32.73 10.41 6.10
CA MET A 223 33.75 10.24 7.14
C MET A 223 33.07 10.14 8.52
N PRO A 224 33.16 9.01 9.24
CA PRO A 224 32.63 8.92 10.60
C PRO A 224 33.41 9.89 11.51
N LEU A 225 32.68 10.70 12.29
CA LEU A 225 33.25 11.68 13.20
C LEU A 225 33.16 11.20 14.65
N PHE A 226 34.32 11.04 15.29
CA PHE A 226 34.41 10.86 16.73
C PHE A 226 34.36 12.24 17.40
N VAL A 227 33.25 12.55 18.07
CA VAL A 227 33.12 13.78 18.84
C VAL A 227 33.85 13.59 20.17
N MET A 228 34.88 14.40 20.37
CA MET A 228 35.69 14.42 21.57
C MET A 228 35.03 15.31 22.62
N ASP A 229 35.24 14.98 23.90
CA ASP A 229 34.87 15.88 25.00
C ASP A 229 35.70 17.19 24.93
N VAL A 230 35.32 18.19 25.74
CA VAL A 230 36.06 19.47 25.81
C VAL A 230 37.51 19.19 26.26
N VAL A 231 38.47 19.65 25.46
CA VAL A 231 39.90 19.43 25.71
C VAL A 231 40.61 20.76 25.93
N LEU A 232 41.40 20.82 27.00
CA LEU A 232 42.33 21.92 27.26
C LEU A 232 43.65 21.72 26.50
N PRO A 233 44.34 22.80 26.09
CA PRO A 233 45.67 22.71 25.49
C PRO A 233 46.62 21.88 26.38
N CYS A 234 47.39 20.97 25.77
CA CYS A 234 48.38 20.10 26.42
C CYS A 234 47.83 19.05 27.41
N GLN A 235 46.50 18.86 27.51
CA GLN A 235 45.93 17.80 28.35
C GLN A 235 46.06 16.43 27.66
N LYS A 236 46.62 15.44 28.37
CA LYS A 236 46.57 14.03 27.93
C LYS A 236 45.14 13.51 28.10
N MET A 237 44.58 12.90 27.05
CA MET A 237 43.24 12.30 27.09
C MET A 237 43.28 10.83 26.70
N ALA A 238 42.36 10.05 27.27
CA ALA A 238 42.09 8.68 26.83
C ALA A 238 40.93 8.68 25.83
N LEU A 239 41.14 8.04 24.68
CA LEU A 239 40.10 7.84 23.67
C LEU A 239 39.32 6.56 24.02
N ASN A 240 38.14 6.71 24.63
CA ASN A 240 37.28 5.60 25.03
C ASN A 240 36.48 5.02 23.85
N ILE A 241 37.17 4.62 22.79
CA ILE A 241 36.59 4.06 21.56
C ILE A 241 35.88 2.71 21.82
N PHE A 242 36.15 2.09 22.97
CA PHE A 242 35.59 0.80 23.39
C PHE A 242 34.14 0.88 23.90
N GLU A 243 33.59 2.08 24.08
CA GLU A 243 32.22 2.21 24.56
C GLU A 243 31.22 1.65 23.51
N PRO A 244 30.16 0.94 23.94
CA PRO A 244 29.19 0.33 23.03
C PRO A 244 28.60 1.29 21.99
N ARG A 245 28.46 2.58 22.34
CA ARG A 245 27.97 3.64 21.44
C ARG A 245 28.84 3.84 20.19
N TYR A 246 30.14 3.55 20.25
CA TYR A 246 31.06 3.71 19.12
C TYR A 246 31.27 2.43 18.32
N ARG A 247 30.71 1.29 18.75
CA ARG A 247 30.92 -0.03 18.12
C ARG A 247 30.54 -0.06 16.63
N LEU A 248 29.41 0.57 16.29
CA LEU A 248 28.94 0.72 14.90
C LEU A 248 29.90 1.56 14.06
N MET A 249 30.37 2.68 14.62
CA MET A 249 31.33 3.57 13.97
C MET A 249 32.64 2.83 13.67
N VAL A 250 33.21 2.16 14.68
CA VAL A 250 34.44 1.38 14.57
C VAL A 250 34.28 0.23 13.58
N ARG A 251 33.17 -0.51 13.62
CA ARG A 251 32.92 -1.60 12.66
C ARG A 251 32.90 -1.05 11.22
N ARG A 252 32.19 0.05 10.96
CA ARG A 252 32.15 0.69 9.62
C ARG A 252 33.53 1.16 9.16
N ILE A 253 34.33 1.75 10.06
CA ILE A 253 35.71 2.15 9.75
C ILE A 253 36.54 0.93 9.34
N MET A 254 36.43 -0.16 10.10
CA MET A 254 37.18 -1.40 9.88
C MET A 254 36.73 -2.21 8.67
N GLU A 255 35.46 -2.09 8.27
CA GLU A 255 34.90 -2.73 7.07
C GLU A 255 35.02 -1.87 5.81
N GLY A 256 35.21 -0.55 5.97
CA GLY A 256 35.30 0.45 4.91
C GLY A 256 36.73 0.92 4.63
N ASN A 257 36.94 2.23 4.60
CA ASN A 257 38.20 2.86 4.18
C ASN A 257 39.23 3.06 5.31
N HIS A 258 38.98 2.53 6.51
CA HIS A 258 39.84 2.69 7.70
C HIS A 258 40.13 4.15 8.10
N ARG A 259 39.27 5.11 7.70
CA ARG A 259 39.40 6.53 8.06
C ARG A 259 38.27 6.98 8.97
N MET A 260 38.61 7.84 9.93
CA MET A 260 37.64 8.56 10.76
C MET A 260 38.16 9.95 11.07
N GLY A 261 37.26 10.92 11.18
CA GLY A 261 37.58 12.26 11.66
C GLY A 261 37.41 12.34 13.17
N MET A 262 38.13 13.26 13.79
CA MET A 262 37.94 13.63 15.19
C MET A 262 37.50 15.10 15.24
N VAL A 263 36.45 15.38 16.00
CA VAL A 263 35.95 16.75 16.19
C VAL A 263 36.16 17.15 17.64
N LEU A 264 36.87 18.26 17.83
CA LEU A 264 37.17 18.83 19.14
C LEU A 264 36.33 20.10 19.35
N LEU A 265 35.62 20.17 20.48
CA LEU A 265 35.00 21.42 20.93
C LEU A 265 36.02 22.23 21.74
N LEU A 266 36.64 23.21 21.08
CA LEU A 266 37.53 24.17 21.75
C LEU A 266 36.71 25.30 22.36
N ILE A 267 36.76 25.42 23.70
CA ILE A 267 36.29 26.64 24.38
C ILE A 267 37.41 27.68 24.26
N LEU A 268 37.34 28.52 23.22
CA LEU A 268 38.13 29.74 23.16
C LEU A 268 37.58 30.71 24.23
N ARG A 269 38.28 30.84 25.36
CA ARG A 269 38.13 32.05 26.18
C ARG A 269 38.57 33.22 25.32
N ARG A 270 37.61 34.02 24.83
CA ARG A 270 37.91 35.40 24.42
C ARG A 270 38.32 36.13 25.69
N GLU A 271 39.61 36.40 25.83
CA GLU A 271 40.08 37.45 26.73
C GLU A 271 39.50 38.77 26.20
N LEU A 272 38.65 39.40 27.02
CA LEU A 272 38.12 40.76 26.82
C LEU A 272 39.20 41.76 27.24
#